data_AF-A0AAD9HFW5-F1
#
_entry.id   AF-A0AAD9HFW5-F1
#
_cell.length_a   1.000
_cell.length_b   1.000
_cell.length_c   1.000
_cell.angle_alpha   90.00
_cell.angle_beta   90.00
_cell.angle_gamma   90.00
#
_symmetry.space_group_name_H-M   'P 1'
#
loop_
_entity.id
_entity.type
_entity.pdbx_description
1 polymer ?
#
loop_
_entity_poly.entity_id
_entity_poly.type
_entity_poly.pdbx_seq_one_letter_code
_entity_poly.pdbx_strand_id
1 'polypeptide(L)'
;MESGSACSSAKLLSDDDDTSRLDHGHICYRCEGKIAQDTPRVLFSGLRLALMFGGLQLLLLVFGGLAFHSFIAVERNPEAMDPHGYFALERYNATDKAYDIVDAADPSPEADRFWHDLRKTDGIVAVDEGWARQANLPSTVGHPQEPHLKIYQINVFHSLHCLYRIRNRLISNITLDRWPRNDIHTMHCLDHIRNDLMCHADISLSGSDEFVSFNRHGHDQRCRDLTAIQTWAREHSWPGYSEYLRTVVGYDANEAERVNMANAGKGHWNKANSTLDKQSGKIQLWFED
;
A
#
# COMPACT_ATOMS: atom_id res chain seq x y z
N MET A 1 -9.25 -37.96 65.92
CA MET A 1 -9.63 -36.77 65.14
C MET A 1 -8.92 -36.86 63.80
N GLU A 2 -9.74 -36.92 62.74
CA GLU A 2 -9.49 -36.55 61.32
C GLU A 2 -8.17 -37.00 60.67
N SER A 3 -8.17 -38.04 59.83
CA SER A 3 -8.36 -38.00 58.35
C SER A 3 -7.47 -36.96 57.66
N GLY A 4 -6.62 -37.28 56.69
CA GLY A 4 -6.30 -38.50 55.99
C GLY A 4 -5.37 -38.16 54.81
N SER A 5 -4.56 -39.13 54.39
CA SER A 5 -3.88 -39.25 53.08
C SER A 5 -2.96 -38.11 52.61
N ALA A 6 -1.65 -38.33 52.73
CA ALA A 6 -0.68 -37.89 51.73
C ALA A 6 0.46 -38.91 51.63
N CYS A 7 0.75 -39.34 50.39
CA CYS A 7 1.79 -40.28 50.02
C CYS A 7 3.18 -39.61 50.12
N SER A 8 4.14 -40.27 50.78
CA SER A 8 5.56 -39.92 50.73
C SER A 8 6.40 -41.12 51.14
N SER A 9 7.24 -41.65 50.25
CA SER A 9 8.66 -41.30 50.22
C SER A 9 9.45 -42.21 49.29
N ALA A 10 10.33 -41.58 48.53
CA ALA A 10 11.34 -42.20 47.70
C ALA A 10 12.53 -42.72 48.53
N LYS A 11 13.23 -43.75 48.01
CA LYS A 11 14.71 -43.92 48.01
C LYS A 11 15.02 -45.24 47.28
N LEU A 12 15.65 -45.23 46.10
CA LEU A 12 17.08 -44.99 45.75
C LEU A 12 17.92 -46.29 45.77
N LEU A 13 18.55 -46.57 44.61
CA LEU A 13 19.81 -47.33 44.40
C LEU A 13 19.70 -48.85 44.59
N SER A 14 20.42 -49.73 43.89
CA SER A 14 21.45 -49.68 42.84
C SER A 14 21.71 -51.12 42.38
N ASP A 15 22.23 -51.27 41.16
CA ASP A 15 23.30 -52.15 40.68
C ASP A 15 23.46 -53.60 41.19
N ASP A 16 23.54 -54.46 40.16
CA ASP A 16 24.57 -55.46 39.89
C ASP A 16 24.92 -56.58 40.89
N ASP A 17 24.71 -57.78 40.36
CA ASP A 17 25.64 -58.91 40.30
C ASP A 17 25.72 -59.93 41.45
N ASP A 18 25.80 -61.16 40.97
CA ASP A 18 26.47 -62.33 41.52
C ASP A 18 25.79 -63.28 42.52
N THR A 19 26.09 -64.56 42.26
CA THR A 19 26.12 -65.75 43.12
C THR A 19 24.87 -66.63 43.28
N SER A 20 24.84 -67.66 42.42
CA SER A 20 24.83 -69.09 42.77
C SER A 20 23.90 -69.60 43.89
N ARG A 21 22.91 -70.44 43.54
CA ARG A 21 22.85 -71.91 43.81
C ARG A 21 21.41 -72.46 43.83
N LEU A 22 21.23 -73.60 43.15
CA LEU A 22 20.30 -74.72 43.41
C LEU A 22 18.80 -74.43 43.09
N ASP A 23 17.99 -75.29 42.49
CA ASP A 23 17.95 -76.75 42.47
C ASP A 23 17.07 -77.29 41.31
N HIS A 24 17.12 -78.60 41.11
CA HIS A 24 16.67 -79.42 39.99
C HIS A 24 15.15 -79.46 39.74
N GLY A 25 14.77 -79.49 38.46
CA GLY A 25 13.42 -79.85 38.03
C GLY A 25 13.36 -80.29 36.58
N HIS A 26 13.54 -81.60 36.33
CA HIS A 26 13.19 -82.21 35.04
C HIS A 26 11.69 -82.04 34.78
N ILE A 27 11.31 -81.33 33.70
CA ILE A 27 9.94 -81.35 33.19
C ILE A 27 9.95 -81.67 31.68
N CYS A 28 9.75 -82.96 31.45
CA CYS A 28 8.95 -83.62 30.41
C CYS A 28 8.68 -82.90 29.07
N TYR A 29 9.18 -83.53 28.00
CA TYR A 29 9.01 -83.27 26.56
C TYR A 29 7.55 -83.42 26.06
N ARG A 30 6.57 -82.84 26.76
CA ARG A 30 5.14 -82.99 26.40
C ARG A 30 4.32 -81.71 26.47
N CYS A 31 4.95 -80.57 26.19
CA CYS A 31 4.23 -79.29 26.05
C CYS A 31 4.67 -78.41 24.86
N GLU A 32 5.50 -78.88 23.93
CA GLU A 32 5.83 -78.10 22.71
C GLU A 32 4.69 -78.03 21.67
N GLY A 33 3.56 -78.71 21.88
CA GLY A 33 2.43 -78.71 20.95
C GLY A 33 1.43 -77.57 21.10
N LYS A 34 1.54 -76.70 22.12
CA LYS A 34 0.47 -75.73 22.45
C LYS A 34 0.87 -74.27 22.68
N ILE A 35 2.16 -73.91 22.55
CA ILE A 35 2.59 -72.50 22.60
C ILE A 35 2.80 -71.90 21.19
N ALA A 36 2.79 -72.73 20.13
CA ALA A 36 2.90 -72.25 18.76
C ALA A 36 1.56 -71.84 18.10
N GLN A 37 0.43 -71.84 18.82
CA GLN A 37 -0.89 -71.59 18.23
C GLN A 37 -1.63 -70.34 18.72
N ASP A 38 -1.07 -69.51 19.61
CA ASP A 38 -1.79 -68.31 20.10
C ASP A 38 -0.94 -67.02 20.12
N THR A 39 0.05 -66.89 19.25
CA THR A 39 0.47 -65.55 18.79
C THR A 39 -0.36 -65.19 17.55
N PRO A 40 -1.26 -64.20 17.60
CA PRO A 40 -1.83 -63.64 16.39
C PRO A 40 -0.67 -63.03 15.62
N ARG A 41 -0.20 -63.72 14.56
CA ARG A 41 0.64 -63.10 13.54
C ARG A 41 -0.23 -62.02 12.89
N VAL A 42 -0.13 -60.80 13.39
CA VAL A 42 -0.65 -59.62 12.71
C VAL A 42 0.21 -59.42 11.47
N LEU A 43 -0.09 -60.20 10.44
CA LEU A 43 0.52 -60.13 9.14
C LEU A 43 -0.11 -58.95 8.41
N PHE A 44 0.22 -57.73 8.85
CA PHE A 44 0.13 -56.61 7.92
C PHE A 44 1.19 -56.89 6.85
N SER A 45 0.75 -57.48 5.74
CA SER A 45 1.55 -57.64 4.53
C SER A 45 2.33 -56.35 4.31
N GLY A 46 3.66 -56.39 4.15
CA GLY A 46 4.48 -55.20 3.96
C GLY A 46 3.96 -54.29 2.84
N LEU A 47 3.21 -54.86 1.90
CA LEU A 47 2.44 -54.15 0.88
C LEU A 47 1.38 -53.20 1.48
N ARG A 48 0.64 -53.60 2.50
CA ARG A 48 -0.34 -52.74 3.19
C ARG A 48 0.33 -51.56 3.88
N LEU A 49 1.47 -51.78 4.53
CA LEU A 49 2.21 -50.71 5.19
C LEU A 49 2.82 -49.74 4.17
N ALA A 50 3.36 -50.27 3.06
CA ALA A 50 3.88 -49.47 1.95
C ALA A 50 2.77 -48.67 1.24
N LEU A 51 1.57 -49.25 1.06
CA LEU A 51 0.42 -48.54 0.49
C LEU A 51 -0.11 -47.46 1.42
N MET A 52 -0.14 -47.70 2.74
CA MET A 52 -0.53 -46.68 3.73
C MET A 52 0.48 -45.52 3.77
N PHE A 53 1.78 -45.83 3.79
CA PHE A 53 2.83 -44.82 3.78
C PHE A 53 2.86 -44.04 2.46
N GLY A 54 2.76 -44.72 1.31
CA GLY A 54 2.69 -44.09 -0.01
C GLY A 54 1.43 -43.23 -0.17
N GLY A 55 0.29 -43.68 0.33
CA GLY A 55 -0.96 -42.92 0.35
C GLY A 55 -0.86 -41.66 1.21
N LEU A 56 -0.24 -41.75 2.39
CA LEU A 56 -0.01 -40.60 3.26
C LEU A 56 0.96 -39.59 2.63
N GLN A 57 2.04 -40.06 2.01
CA GLN A 57 3.01 -39.20 1.31
C GLN A 57 2.35 -38.45 0.15
N LEU A 58 1.49 -39.14 -0.62
CA LEU A 58 0.75 -38.53 -1.73
C LEU A 58 -0.23 -37.48 -1.21
N LEU A 59 -0.94 -37.77 -0.11
CA LEU A 59 -1.84 -36.81 0.55
C LEU A 59 -1.09 -35.56 1.02
N LEU A 60 0.08 -35.72 1.64
CA LEU A 60 0.90 -34.60 2.08
C LEU A 60 1.42 -33.77 0.90
N LEU A 61 1.81 -34.40 -0.20
CA LEU A 61 2.24 -33.69 -1.42
C LEU A 61 1.09 -32.95 -2.09
N VAL A 62 -0.10 -33.56 -2.17
CA VAL A 62 -1.29 -32.90 -2.74
C VAL A 62 -1.73 -31.75 -1.84
N PHE A 63 -1.78 -31.95 -0.52
CA PHE A 63 -2.17 -30.90 0.41
C PHE A 63 -1.15 -29.77 0.46
N GLY A 64 0.15 -30.09 0.46
CA GLY A 64 1.23 -29.12 0.36
C GLY A 64 1.21 -28.36 -0.97
N GLY A 65 0.94 -29.04 -2.08
CA GLY A 65 0.79 -28.42 -3.40
C GLY A 65 -0.43 -27.50 -3.49
N LEU A 66 -1.57 -27.91 -2.92
CA LEU A 66 -2.77 -27.07 -2.82
C LEU A 66 -2.53 -25.86 -1.93
N ALA A 67 -1.92 -26.04 -0.75
CA ALA A 67 -1.56 -24.95 0.15
C ALA A 67 -0.58 -23.97 -0.52
N PHE A 68 0.42 -24.48 -1.24
CA PHE A 68 1.37 -23.67 -2.01
C PHE A 68 0.69 -22.95 -3.17
N HIS A 69 -0.20 -23.61 -3.92
CA HIS A 69 -0.99 -22.95 -4.96
C HIS A 69 -1.92 -21.88 -4.40
N SER A 70 -2.58 -22.13 -3.26
CA SER A 70 -3.40 -21.14 -2.56
C SER A 70 -2.56 -19.98 -2.05
N PHE A 71 -1.37 -20.24 -1.51
CA PHE A 71 -0.44 -19.20 -1.04
C PHE A 71 0.07 -18.35 -2.20
N ILE A 72 0.52 -18.96 -3.30
CA ILE A 72 0.93 -18.26 -4.54
C ILE A 72 -0.27 -17.51 -5.15
N ALA A 73 -1.48 -18.06 -5.08
CA ALA A 73 -2.69 -17.38 -5.56
C ALA A 73 -3.09 -16.19 -4.68
N VAL A 74 -2.86 -16.25 -3.37
CA VAL A 74 -3.07 -15.14 -2.44
C VAL A 74 -1.99 -14.06 -2.63
N GLU A 75 -0.72 -14.43 -2.78
CA GLU A 75 0.36 -13.47 -3.12
C GLU A 75 0.17 -12.82 -4.49
N ARG A 76 -0.35 -13.56 -5.48
CA ARG A 76 -0.65 -13.02 -6.82
C ARG A 76 -1.97 -12.26 -6.90
N ASN A 77 -2.82 -12.37 -5.88
CA ASN A 77 -4.10 -11.70 -5.82
C ASN A 77 -4.13 -10.84 -4.55
N PRO A 78 -3.31 -9.77 -4.48
CA PRO A 78 -3.63 -8.68 -3.54
C PRO A 78 -5.09 -8.33 -3.81
N GLU A 79 -5.94 -8.29 -2.76
CA GLU A 79 -7.39 -8.08 -2.89
C GLU A 79 -7.68 -7.18 -4.09
N ALA A 80 -8.28 -7.72 -5.14
CA ALA A 80 -8.52 -6.95 -6.36
C ALA A 80 -9.25 -5.67 -5.94
N MET A 81 -8.70 -4.52 -6.33
CA MET A 81 -9.16 -3.22 -5.86
C MET A 81 -10.67 -3.13 -5.99
N ASP A 82 -11.40 -3.08 -4.86
CA ASP A 82 -12.84 -2.90 -4.88
C ASP A 82 -13.15 -1.59 -5.61
N PRO A 83 -13.81 -1.61 -6.79
CA PRO A 83 -14.09 -0.41 -7.57
C PRO A 83 -14.93 0.61 -6.79
N HIS A 84 -15.66 0.16 -5.77
CA HIS A 84 -16.49 0.99 -4.90
C HIS A 84 -15.76 1.47 -3.63
N GLY A 85 -14.51 1.05 -3.41
CA GLY A 85 -13.76 1.21 -2.17
C GLY A 85 -12.69 2.31 -2.18
N TYR A 86 -12.95 3.51 -2.70
CA TYR A 86 -11.94 4.59 -2.70
C TYR A 86 -11.37 4.90 -1.29
N PHE A 87 -12.22 4.94 -0.26
CA PHE A 87 -11.73 5.17 1.11
C PHE A 87 -11.16 3.91 1.78
N ALA A 88 -11.34 2.75 1.14
CA ALA A 88 -10.70 1.50 1.55
C ALA A 88 -9.25 1.40 1.05
N LEU A 89 -8.75 2.39 0.32
CA LEU A 89 -7.40 2.37 -0.24
C LEU A 89 -6.29 2.24 0.82
N GLU A 90 -6.58 2.60 2.08
CA GLU A 90 -5.69 2.35 3.24
C GLU A 90 -5.40 0.87 3.48
N ARG A 91 -6.22 -0.04 2.93
CA ARG A 91 -5.98 -1.49 2.96
C ARG A 91 -4.89 -1.92 1.97
N TYR A 92 -4.60 -1.12 0.94
CA TYR A 92 -3.54 -1.37 -0.04
C TYR A 92 -2.23 -0.65 0.36
N ASN A 93 -1.83 -0.78 1.63
CA ASN A 93 -0.48 -0.42 2.06
C ASN A 93 0.48 -1.49 1.54
N ALA A 94 0.96 -1.34 0.31
CA ALA A 94 1.68 -2.41 -0.40
C ALA A 94 3.08 -2.00 -0.90
N THR A 95 3.49 -0.74 -0.72
CA THR A 95 4.76 -0.30 -1.28
C THR A 95 5.92 -0.66 -0.36
N ASP A 96 6.49 -1.84 -0.59
CA ASP A 96 7.70 -2.38 0.05
C ASP A 96 8.99 -1.72 -0.49
N LYS A 97 8.87 -0.91 -1.56
CA LYS A 97 9.94 -0.11 -2.14
C LYS A 97 9.44 1.30 -2.45
N ALA A 98 10.24 2.30 -2.10
CA ALA A 98 10.06 3.65 -2.60
C ALA A 98 9.94 3.62 -4.13
N TYR A 99 9.09 4.46 -4.72
CA TYR A 99 8.96 4.62 -6.17
C TYR A 99 10.37 4.67 -6.79
N ASP A 100 10.73 3.72 -7.65
CA ASP A 100 12.12 3.44 -8.11
C ASP A 100 12.77 4.63 -8.87
N ILE A 101 13.12 5.71 -8.16
CA ILE A 101 13.79 6.91 -8.68
C ILE A 101 14.71 7.48 -7.60
N VAL A 102 15.99 7.65 -7.91
CA VAL A 102 17.01 8.07 -6.93
C VAL A 102 17.17 9.59 -6.87
N ASP A 103 16.90 10.31 -7.98
CA ASP A 103 17.03 11.77 -8.07
C ASP A 103 15.86 12.39 -8.85
N ALA A 104 14.64 12.24 -8.33
CA ALA A 104 13.43 12.72 -9.03
C ALA A 104 13.44 14.24 -9.28
N ALA A 105 14.19 15.02 -8.51
CA ALA A 105 14.23 16.47 -8.65
C ALA A 105 15.20 16.96 -9.75
N ASP A 106 16.19 16.15 -10.14
CA ASP A 106 17.27 16.57 -11.03
C ASP A 106 16.79 16.82 -12.46
N PRO A 107 17.46 17.69 -13.24
CA PRO A 107 17.15 17.93 -14.66
C PRO A 107 17.69 16.80 -15.56
N SER A 108 17.48 15.56 -15.16
CA SER A 108 17.89 14.37 -15.92
C SER A 108 16.76 13.88 -16.83
N PRO A 109 17.08 13.24 -17.98
CA PRO A 109 16.07 12.63 -18.83
C PRO A 109 15.22 11.56 -18.12
N GLU A 110 15.79 10.91 -17.10
CA GLU A 110 15.08 9.92 -16.28
C GLU A 110 14.03 10.57 -15.38
N ALA A 111 14.41 11.61 -14.64
CA ALA A 111 13.48 12.39 -13.83
C ALA A 111 12.39 13.04 -14.69
N ASP A 112 12.74 13.57 -15.86
CA ASP A 112 11.75 14.14 -16.79
C ASP A 112 10.73 13.10 -17.26
N ARG A 113 11.16 11.86 -17.56
CA ARG A 113 10.25 10.76 -17.89
C ARG A 113 9.38 10.37 -16.70
N PHE A 114 9.96 10.25 -15.51
CA PHE A 114 9.22 9.93 -14.28
C PHE A 114 8.08 10.93 -14.03
N TRP A 115 8.39 12.23 -14.08
CA TRP A 115 7.38 13.28 -13.91
C TRP A 115 6.37 13.34 -15.05
N HIS A 116 6.81 13.14 -16.29
CA HIS A 116 5.90 13.07 -17.43
C HIS A 116 4.87 11.93 -17.26
N ASP A 117 5.32 10.77 -16.80
CA ASP A 117 4.46 9.62 -16.59
C ASP A 117 3.49 9.84 -15.41
N LEU A 118 3.96 10.42 -14.29
CA LEU A 118 3.09 10.82 -13.18
C LEU A 118 1.97 11.77 -13.62
N ARG A 119 2.25 12.69 -14.55
CA ARG A 119 1.30 13.68 -15.05
C ARG A 119 0.23 13.13 -16.00
N LYS A 120 0.31 11.86 -16.41
CA LYS A 120 -0.74 11.23 -17.23
C LYS A 120 -2.08 11.12 -16.50
N THR A 121 -2.09 11.33 -15.18
CA THR A 121 -3.30 11.37 -14.36
C THR A 121 -3.33 12.69 -13.61
N ASP A 122 -4.31 13.55 -13.92
CA ASP A 122 -4.52 14.84 -13.26
C ASP A 122 -5.37 14.73 -11.98
N GLY A 123 -5.94 13.54 -11.75
CA GLY A 123 -6.79 13.23 -10.61
C GLY A 123 -8.19 13.82 -10.70
N ILE A 124 -8.60 14.35 -11.85
CA ILE A 124 -9.95 14.88 -12.04
C ILE A 124 -10.90 13.72 -12.30
N VAL A 125 -11.88 13.57 -11.41
CA VAL A 125 -12.85 12.48 -11.43
C VAL A 125 -14.28 12.99 -11.46
N ALA A 126 -15.15 12.27 -12.17
CA ALA A 126 -16.59 12.42 -12.15
C ALA A 126 -17.18 11.24 -11.38
N VAL A 127 -17.80 11.53 -10.23
CA VAL A 127 -18.37 10.50 -9.33
C VAL A 127 -19.86 10.76 -9.10
N ASP A 128 -20.60 9.70 -8.78
CA ASP A 128 -22.03 9.82 -8.47
C ASP A 128 -22.30 10.72 -7.25
N GLU A 129 -23.31 11.58 -7.35
CA GLU A 129 -23.72 12.50 -6.30
C GLU A 129 -24.23 11.79 -5.05
N GLY A 130 -24.90 10.65 -5.20
CA GLY A 130 -25.34 9.81 -4.07
C GLY A 130 -24.15 9.25 -3.31
N TRP A 131 -23.17 8.69 -4.02
CA TRP A 131 -21.91 8.22 -3.45
C TRP A 131 -21.15 9.36 -2.74
N ALA A 132 -21.00 10.51 -3.40
CA ALA A 132 -20.30 11.67 -2.82
C ALA A 132 -20.97 12.17 -1.53
N ARG A 133 -22.31 12.20 -1.49
CA ARG A 133 -23.07 12.55 -0.28
C ARG A 133 -22.88 11.53 0.84
N GLN A 134 -22.92 10.24 0.52
CA GLN A 134 -22.69 9.17 1.50
C GLN A 134 -21.28 9.24 2.09
N ALA A 135 -20.29 9.61 1.27
CA ALA A 135 -18.92 9.85 1.67
C ALA A 135 -18.68 11.20 2.37
N ASN A 136 -19.73 12.02 2.55
CA ASN A 136 -19.67 13.35 3.16
C ASN A 136 -18.63 14.27 2.48
N LEU A 137 -18.52 14.18 1.15
CA LEU A 137 -17.62 15.04 0.36
C LEU A 137 -18.13 16.49 0.30
N PRO A 138 -17.23 17.47 0.18
CA PRO A 138 -17.62 18.87 0.05
C PRO A 138 -18.45 19.11 -1.21
N SER A 139 -19.33 20.12 -1.18
CA SER A 139 -20.08 20.53 -2.37
C SER A 139 -19.12 20.94 -3.50
N THR A 140 -19.46 20.56 -4.72
CA THR A 140 -18.67 20.85 -5.91
C THR A 140 -19.57 21.04 -7.15
N VAL A 141 -18.97 21.41 -8.27
CA VAL A 141 -19.65 21.57 -9.55
C VAL A 141 -20.15 20.23 -10.09
N GLY A 142 -21.32 20.24 -10.72
CA GLY A 142 -21.87 19.08 -11.42
C GLY A 142 -21.24 18.89 -12.80
N HIS A 143 -21.26 17.66 -13.29
CA HIS A 143 -20.91 17.39 -14.68
C HIS A 143 -21.94 18.05 -15.62
N PRO A 144 -21.51 18.79 -16.66
CA PRO A 144 -22.41 19.64 -17.43
C PRO A 144 -23.45 18.86 -18.26
N GLN A 145 -23.12 17.62 -18.67
CA GLN A 145 -24.02 16.77 -19.46
C GLN A 145 -24.66 15.64 -18.63
N GLU A 146 -24.18 15.39 -17.41
CA GLU A 146 -24.59 14.25 -16.60
C GLU A 146 -24.85 14.71 -15.16
N PRO A 147 -26.04 15.30 -14.88
CA PRO A 147 -26.29 16.02 -13.63
C PRO A 147 -26.14 15.19 -12.34
N HIS A 148 -26.22 13.85 -12.46
CA HIS A 148 -26.02 12.92 -11.37
C HIS A 148 -24.53 12.76 -10.98
N LEU A 149 -23.60 13.24 -11.80
CA LEU A 149 -22.17 13.22 -11.53
C LEU A 149 -21.67 14.56 -11.00
N LYS A 150 -20.70 14.50 -10.09
CA LYS A 150 -20.00 15.62 -9.47
C LYS A 150 -18.51 15.53 -9.77
N ILE A 151 -17.88 16.68 -10.01
CA ILE A 151 -16.47 16.75 -10.40
C ILE A 151 -15.60 17.04 -9.17
N TYR A 152 -14.61 16.19 -8.93
CA TYR A 152 -13.61 16.39 -7.87
C TYR A 152 -12.20 16.26 -8.42
N GLN A 153 -11.24 16.80 -7.68
CA GLN A 153 -9.83 16.48 -7.87
C GLN A 153 -9.33 15.68 -6.66
N ILE A 154 -8.70 14.55 -6.94
CA ILE A 154 -8.02 13.74 -5.93
C ILE A 154 -6.77 14.51 -5.45
N ASN A 155 -6.66 14.71 -4.13
CA ASN A 155 -5.70 15.63 -3.51
C ASN A 155 -4.24 15.33 -3.86
N VAL A 156 -3.84 14.04 -3.89
CA VAL A 156 -2.44 13.66 -4.17
C VAL A 156 -1.99 14.11 -5.57
N PHE A 157 -2.87 14.12 -6.57
CA PHE A 157 -2.49 14.60 -7.90
C PHE A 157 -2.38 16.12 -7.97
N HIS A 158 -3.11 16.86 -7.12
CA HIS A 158 -2.88 18.29 -6.94
C HIS A 158 -1.50 18.53 -6.30
N SER A 159 -1.15 17.81 -5.24
CA SER A 159 0.17 17.89 -4.59
C SER A 159 1.31 17.54 -5.57
N LEU A 160 1.14 16.49 -6.39
CA LEU A 160 2.12 16.10 -7.42
C LEU A 160 2.22 17.13 -8.54
N HIS A 161 1.11 17.73 -8.99
CA HIS A 161 1.11 18.84 -9.93
C HIS A 161 1.90 20.04 -9.38
N CYS A 162 1.67 20.40 -8.12
CA CYS A 162 2.38 21.47 -7.42
C CYS A 162 3.90 21.18 -7.37
N LEU A 163 4.29 19.98 -6.95
CA LEU A 163 5.70 19.57 -6.90
C LEU A 163 6.37 19.60 -8.27
N TYR A 164 5.70 19.07 -9.30
CA TYR A 164 6.19 19.10 -10.68
C TYR A 164 6.47 20.54 -11.14
N ARG A 165 5.53 21.46 -10.87
CA ARG A 165 5.68 22.86 -11.24
C ARG A 165 6.83 23.52 -10.49
N ILE A 166 6.94 23.32 -9.18
CA ILE A 166 8.06 23.84 -8.37
C ILE A 166 9.39 23.29 -8.87
N ARG A 167 9.50 21.97 -9.14
CA ARG A 167 10.70 21.36 -9.73
C ARG A 167 11.10 22.08 -11.01
N ASN A 168 10.18 22.14 -11.98
CA ASN A 168 10.45 22.77 -13.27
C ASN A 168 10.81 24.25 -13.14
N ARG A 169 10.23 24.92 -12.16
CA ARG A 169 10.56 26.30 -11.79
C ARG A 169 12.01 26.41 -11.36
N LEU A 170 12.44 25.56 -10.45
CA LEU A 170 13.78 25.59 -9.84
C LEU A 170 14.86 25.24 -10.87
N ILE A 171 14.63 24.23 -11.70
CA ILE A 171 15.58 23.78 -12.74
C ILE A 171 15.52 24.62 -14.02
N SER A 172 14.60 25.59 -14.12
CA SER A 172 14.47 26.42 -15.31
C SER A 172 15.63 27.41 -15.46
N ASN A 173 16.16 27.52 -16.67
CA ASN A 173 17.12 28.54 -17.08
C ASN A 173 16.50 29.93 -17.30
N ILE A 174 15.19 30.10 -17.08
CA ILE A 174 14.55 31.40 -17.20
C ILE A 174 14.91 32.24 -15.97
N THR A 175 15.40 33.44 -16.25
CA THR A 175 15.88 34.41 -15.26
C THR A 175 14.77 34.84 -14.29
N LEU A 176 15.16 35.23 -13.07
CA LEU A 176 14.20 35.56 -12.00
C LEU A 176 13.37 36.83 -12.28
N ASP A 177 13.88 37.77 -13.07
CA ASP A 177 13.13 38.95 -13.53
C ASP A 177 11.98 38.56 -14.47
N ARG A 178 12.17 37.50 -15.28
CA ARG A 178 11.14 36.99 -16.20
C ARG A 178 10.25 35.97 -15.52
N TRP A 179 10.80 35.19 -14.58
CA TRP A 179 10.10 34.13 -13.88
C TRP A 179 10.44 34.17 -12.37
N PRO A 180 9.78 35.04 -11.55
CA PRO A 180 10.10 35.23 -10.12
C PRO A 180 9.63 34.07 -9.25
N ARG A 181 10.51 33.40 -8.48
CA ARG A 181 10.15 32.15 -7.75
C ARG A 181 9.01 32.29 -6.71
N ASN A 182 8.62 33.51 -6.36
CA ASN A 182 7.54 33.84 -5.43
C ASN A 182 6.26 34.33 -6.12
N ASP A 183 5.99 33.89 -7.36
CA ASP A 183 4.71 34.14 -8.02
C ASP A 183 3.54 33.49 -7.26
N ILE A 184 2.32 34.02 -7.45
CA ILE A 184 1.13 33.59 -6.70
C ILE A 184 0.93 32.08 -6.82
N HIS A 185 1.10 31.55 -8.02
CA HIS A 185 0.79 30.16 -8.30
C HIS A 185 1.81 29.24 -7.63
N THR A 186 3.10 29.59 -7.66
CA THR A 186 4.16 28.88 -6.92
C THR A 186 3.93 28.95 -5.41
N MET A 187 3.53 30.11 -4.87
CA MET A 187 3.25 30.25 -3.43
C MET A 187 2.01 29.44 -3.01
N HIS A 188 0.97 29.42 -3.82
CA HIS A 188 -0.19 28.54 -3.62
C HIS A 188 0.21 27.06 -3.62
N CYS A 189 1.06 26.65 -4.58
CA CYS A 189 1.57 25.28 -4.64
C CYS A 189 2.32 24.89 -3.36
N LEU A 190 3.17 25.78 -2.85
CA LEU A 190 3.89 25.57 -1.60
C LEU A 190 2.95 25.43 -0.39
N ASP A 191 1.92 26.27 -0.30
CA ASP A 191 0.97 26.19 0.81
C ASP A 191 0.06 24.96 0.72
N HIS A 192 -0.38 24.58 -0.48
CA HIS A 192 -1.13 23.35 -0.71
C HIS A 192 -0.36 22.13 -0.22
N ILE A 193 0.91 21.99 -0.62
CA ILE A 193 1.78 20.89 -0.17
C ILE A 193 1.99 20.94 1.34
N ARG A 194 2.27 22.12 1.91
CA ARG A 194 2.40 22.27 3.37
C ARG A 194 1.14 21.78 4.09
N ASN A 195 -0.04 22.19 3.63
CA ASN A 195 -1.30 21.80 4.23
C ASN A 195 -1.53 20.28 4.12
N ASP A 196 -1.29 19.70 2.94
CA ASP A 196 -1.42 18.26 2.71
C ASP A 196 -0.48 17.44 3.62
N LEU A 197 0.78 17.86 3.76
CA LEU A 197 1.75 17.22 4.66
C LEU A 197 1.35 17.33 6.14
N MET A 198 0.77 18.46 6.55
CA MET A 198 0.29 18.63 7.93
C MET A 198 -0.97 17.81 8.22
N CYS A 199 -1.84 17.61 7.22
CA CYS A 199 -3.01 16.73 7.34
C CYS A 199 -2.62 15.24 7.38
N HIS A 200 -1.55 14.87 6.66
CA HIS A 200 -1.05 13.50 6.55
C HIS A 200 0.37 13.38 7.13
N ALA A 201 0.54 13.78 8.40
CA ALA A 201 1.84 13.83 9.04
C ALA A 201 2.45 12.43 9.20
N ASP A 202 3.61 12.20 8.57
CA ASP A 202 4.43 11.01 8.79
C ASP A 202 5.28 11.21 10.05
N ILE A 203 5.11 10.33 11.03
CA ILE A 203 5.81 10.34 12.32
C ILE A 203 6.98 9.34 12.37
N SER A 204 7.31 8.70 11.25
CA SER A 204 8.47 7.81 11.16
C SER A 204 9.77 8.57 11.45
N LEU A 205 10.72 7.87 12.08
CA LEU A 205 11.98 8.46 12.51
C LEU A 205 13.09 8.07 11.54
N SER A 206 13.75 9.09 10.99
CA SER A 206 14.97 8.90 10.20
C SER A 206 16.21 8.80 11.09
N GLY A 207 17.03 7.78 10.85
CA GLY A 207 18.32 7.64 11.52
C GLY A 207 19.43 8.49 10.87
N SER A 208 20.58 8.51 11.53
CA SER A 208 21.82 9.07 10.97
C SER A 208 23.06 8.41 11.56
N ASP A 209 24.16 8.47 10.81
CA ASP A 209 25.50 8.15 11.29
C ASP A 209 26.25 9.41 11.80
N GLU A 210 25.64 10.60 11.70
CA GLU A 210 26.18 11.89 12.13
C GLU A 210 25.14 12.78 12.81
N PHE A 211 25.58 13.84 13.50
CA PHE A 211 24.67 14.75 14.23
C PHE A 211 24.08 15.88 13.38
N VAL A 212 24.50 16.03 12.13
CA VAL A 212 24.18 17.20 11.30
C VAL A 212 23.13 16.94 10.22
N SER A 213 22.86 15.67 9.91
CA SER A 213 21.94 15.26 8.85
C SER A 213 21.18 14.02 9.31
N PHE A 214 19.90 13.85 8.95
CA PHE A 214 19.09 12.68 9.32
C PHE A 214 18.40 12.08 8.09
N ASN A 215 19.22 11.65 7.13
CA ASN A 215 18.78 11.23 5.79
C ASN A 215 18.99 9.74 5.54
N ARG A 216 19.01 8.88 6.57
CA ARG A 216 19.25 7.45 6.35
C ARG A 216 18.05 6.78 5.68
N HIS A 217 18.05 6.72 4.35
CA HIS A 217 17.01 6.06 3.57
C HIS A 217 16.96 4.56 3.88
N GLY A 218 15.85 4.05 4.40
CA GLY A 218 15.69 2.62 4.73
C GLY A 218 14.88 2.31 5.97
N HIS A 219 13.83 3.10 6.23
CA HIS A 219 12.85 2.81 7.28
C HIS A 219 11.67 2.05 6.66
N ASP A 220 10.97 1.24 7.46
CA ASP A 220 9.74 0.52 7.09
C ASP A 220 8.54 1.48 6.89
N GLN A 221 8.73 2.54 6.09
CA GLN A 221 7.68 3.49 5.74
C GLN A 221 6.64 2.77 4.91
N ARG A 222 5.40 2.80 5.39
CA ARG A 222 4.26 2.25 4.65
C ARG A 222 3.68 3.34 3.76
N CYS A 223 3.95 3.25 2.47
CA CYS A 223 3.32 4.11 1.48
C CYS A 223 2.00 3.51 0.99
N ARG A 224 1.02 4.38 0.73
CA ARG A 224 -0.20 4.03 0.00
C ARG A 224 0.16 3.70 -1.45
N ASP A 225 -0.51 2.70 -2.02
CA ASP A 225 -0.34 2.33 -3.43
C ASP A 225 -0.87 3.43 -4.37
N LEU A 226 0.04 4.26 -4.90
CA LEU A 226 -0.29 5.30 -5.87
C LEU A 226 -0.81 4.73 -7.19
N THR A 227 -0.40 3.52 -7.58
CA THR A 227 -0.86 2.87 -8.83
C THR A 227 -2.34 2.50 -8.72
N ALA A 228 -2.78 2.01 -7.56
CA ALA A 228 -4.19 1.77 -7.29
C ALA A 228 -5.00 3.07 -7.38
N ILE A 229 -4.52 4.15 -6.77
CA ILE A 229 -5.17 5.48 -6.82
C ILE A 229 -5.26 5.99 -8.26
N GLN A 230 -4.17 5.87 -9.03
CA GLN A 230 -4.13 6.25 -10.44
C GLN A 230 -5.11 5.43 -11.29
N THR A 231 -5.25 4.14 -11.00
CA THR A 231 -6.18 3.27 -11.71
C THR A 231 -7.61 3.68 -11.44
N TRP A 232 -7.98 3.87 -10.18
CA TRP A 232 -9.29 4.39 -9.80
C TRP A 232 -9.60 5.73 -10.47
N ALA A 233 -8.64 6.66 -10.46
CA ALA A 233 -8.78 7.98 -11.04
C ALA A 233 -9.05 7.92 -12.55
N ARG A 234 -8.38 7.02 -13.28
CA ARG A 234 -8.61 6.82 -14.72
C ARG A 234 -9.98 6.25 -15.02
N GLU A 235 -10.42 5.26 -14.24
CA GLU A 235 -11.74 4.63 -14.38
C GLU A 235 -12.89 5.62 -14.15
N HIS A 236 -12.67 6.61 -13.28
CA HIS A 236 -13.65 7.65 -12.95
C HIS A 236 -13.33 8.99 -13.64
N SER A 237 -12.41 9.01 -14.59
CA SER A 237 -12.01 10.25 -15.27
C SER A 237 -13.15 10.81 -16.11
N TRP A 238 -13.07 12.12 -16.41
CA TRP A 238 -13.90 12.75 -17.42
C TRP A 238 -13.06 13.03 -18.68
N PRO A 239 -13.10 12.16 -19.72
CA PRO A 239 -12.25 12.33 -20.91
C PRO A 239 -12.46 13.66 -21.65
N GLY A 240 -13.65 14.25 -21.55
CA GLY A 240 -13.98 15.54 -22.18
C GLY A 240 -13.56 16.77 -21.38
N TYR A 241 -12.98 16.61 -20.19
CA TYR A 241 -12.72 17.73 -19.28
C TYR A 241 -11.84 18.82 -19.88
N SER A 242 -10.68 18.46 -20.45
CA SER A 242 -9.75 19.44 -21.02
C SER A 242 -10.35 20.20 -22.21
N GLU A 243 -11.12 19.50 -23.05
CA GLU A 243 -11.80 20.12 -24.19
C GLU A 243 -12.94 21.02 -23.73
N TYR A 244 -13.69 20.62 -22.70
CA TYR A 244 -14.73 21.44 -22.09
C TYR A 244 -14.16 22.74 -21.49
N LEU A 245 -13.04 22.64 -20.76
CA LEU A 245 -12.33 23.81 -20.24
C LEU A 245 -11.96 24.77 -21.38
N ARG A 246 -11.39 24.25 -22.46
CA ARG A 246 -10.92 25.07 -23.57
C ARG A 246 -12.05 25.71 -24.38
N THR A 247 -13.10 24.95 -24.69
CA THR A 247 -14.12 25.35 -25.68
C THR A 247 -15.38 25.94 -25.08
N VAL A 248 -15.80 25.47 -23.91
CA VAL A 248 -17.04 25.92 -23.28
C VAL A 248 -16.74 26.94 -22.19
N VAL A 249 -15.74 26.66 -21.36
CA VAL A 249 -15.35 27.56 -20.27
C VAL A 249 -14.46 28.69 -20.80
N GLY A 250 -13.73 28.47 -21.89
CA GLY A 250 -12.79 29.44 -22.46
C GLY A 250 -11.51 29.58 -21.64
N TYR A 251 -11.16 28.56 -20.86
CA TYR A 251 -9.96 28.56 -20.02
C TYR A 251 -8.69 28.41 -20.86
N ASP A 252 -7.80 29.39 -20.78
CA ASP A 252 -6.45 29.35 -21.35
C ASP A 252 -5.42 29.23 -20.23
N ALA A 253 -4.76 28.06 -20.16
CA ALA A 253 -3.73 27.79 -19.16
C ALA A 253 -2.50 28.71 -19.28
N ASN A 254 -2.16 29.16 -20.49
CA ASN A 254 -1.03 30.07 -20.70
C ASN A 254 -1.37 31.48 -20.22
N GLU A 255 -2.61 31.93 -20.43
CA GLU A 255 -3.08 33.20 -19.88
C GLU A 255 -3.17 33.13 -18.36
N ALA A 256 -3.71 32.04 -17.81
CA ALA A 256 -3.74 31.80 -16.35
C ALA A 256 -2.34 31.97 -15.75
N GLU A 257 -1.36 31.30 -16.35
CA GLU A 257 0.02 31.38 -15.90
C GLU A 257 0.59 32.79 -16.06
N ARG A 258 0.32 33.47 -17.18
CA ARG A 258 0.75 34.85 -17.40
C ARG A 258 0.20 35.81 -16.35
N VAL A 259 -1.06 35.65 -15.96
CA VAL A 259 -1.68 36.53 -14.95
C VAL A 259 -1.13 36.23 -13.55
N ASN A 260 -0.95 34.95 -13.20
CA ASN A 260 -0.28 34.54 -11.96
C ASN A 260 1.11 35.18 -11.82
N MET A 261 1.82 35.16 -12.94
CA MET A 261 3.15 35.70 -13.10
C MET A 261 3.23 37.22 -12.98
N ALA A 262 2.31 37.93 -13.66
CA ALA A 262 2.24 39.39 -13.61
C ALA A 262 1.91 39.91 -12.21
N ASN A 263 1.30 39.09 -11.36
CA ASN A 263 0.96 39.45 -9.98
C ASN A 263 1.93 38.88 -8.93
N ALA A 264 3.09 38.36 -9.35
CA ALA A 264 4.15 37.93 -8.44
C ALA A 264 4.60 39.08 -7.53
N GLY A 265 4.77 38.81 -6.23
CA GLY A 265 5.33 39.78 -5.29
C GLY A 265 4.35 40.67 -4.53
N LYS A 266 3.03 40.48 -4.66
CA LYS A 266 2.03 41.18 -3.80
C LYS A 266 1.87 40.56 -2.40
N GLY A 267 2.64 39.54 -2.03
CA GLY A 267 2.84 39.07 -0.66
C GLY A 267 1.64 38.40 0.05
N HIS A 268 0.43 38.48 -0.51
CA HIS A 268 -0.81 38.06 0.16
C HIS A 268 -1.53 36.93 -0.61
N TRP A 269 -0.84 35.85 -0.95
CA TRP A 269 -1.42 34.77 -1.77
C TRP A 269 -2.67 34.13 -1.13
N ASN A 270 -2.76 34.12 0.21
CA ASN A 270 -3.91 33.64 0.96
C ASN A 270 -5.15 34.55 0.86
N LYS A 271 -4.98 35.76 0.31
CA LYS A 271 -6.04 36.72 -0.03
C LYS A 271 -6.22 36.89 -1.54
N ALA A 272 -5.52 36.07 -2.34
CA ALA A 272 -5.64 36.13 -3.78
C ALA A 272 -6.97 35.55 -4.23
N ASN A 273 -7.68 36.29 -5.05
CA ASN A 273 -8.94 35.89 -5.66
C ASN A 273 -8.82 35.96 -7.18
N SER A 274 -9.61 35.13 -7.87
CA SER A 274 -9.65 35.13 -9.33
C SER A 274 -11.07 34.99 -9.86
N THR A 275 -11.30 35.54 -11.05
CA THR A 275 -12.51 35.29 -11.84
C THR A 275 -12.11 34.98 -13.27
N LEU A 276 -12.88 34.10 -13.90
CA LEU A 276 -12.78 33.81 -15.32
C LEU A 276 -13.90 34.53 -16.05
N ASP A 277 -13.53 35.44 -16.94
CA ASP A 277 -14.47 36.06 -17.86
C ASP A 277 -14.87 35.06 -18.95
N LYS A 278 -16.13 34.59 -18.91
CA LYS A 278 -16.64 33.53 -19.79
C LYS A 278 -16.75 33.94 -21.26
N GLN A 279 -16.69 35.23 -21.59
CA GLN A 279 -16.82 35.72 -22.96
C GLN A 279 -15.46 35.88 -23.63
N SER A 280 -14.47 36.36 -22.89
CA SER A 280 -13.11 36.64 -23.36
C SER A 280 -12.11 35.55 -23.02
N GLY A 281 -12.45 34.62 -22.12
CA GLY A 281 -11.55 33.57 -21.62
C GLY A 281 -10.44 34.10 -20.70
N LYS A 282 -10.49 35.39 -20.33
CA LYS A 282 -9.44 36.03 -19.54
C LYS A 282 -9.63 35.77 -18.06
N ILE A 283 -8.53 35.48 -17.38
CA ILE A 283 -8.49 35.38 -15.92
C ILE A 283 -8.10 36.74 -15.36
N GLN A 284 -8.92 37.26 -14.46
CA GLN A 284 -8.58 38.44 -13.67
C GLN A 284 -8.24 37.98 -12.25
N LEU A 285 -7.10 38.47 -11.73
CA LEU A 285 -6.61 38.18 -10.38
C LEU A 285 -6.56 39.49 -9.58
N TRP A 286 -7.03 39.45 -8.34
CA TRP A 286 -6.96 40.56 -7.39
C TRP A 286 -6.66 40.05 -5.97
N PHE A 287 -6.37 40.97 -5.05
CA PHE A 287 -6.11 40.67 -3.65
C PHE A 287 -7.15 41.40 -2.79
N GLU A 288 -7.66 40.74 -1.76
CA GLU A 288 -8.38 41.43 -0.69
C GLU A 288 -7.40 42.18 0.21
N ASP A 289 -7.83 43.35 0.69
CA ASP A 289 -7.05 44.20 1.61
C ASP A 289 -6.83 43.52 2.98
#